data_AF-D2HC55-F1
#
_entry.id   AF-D2HC55-F1
#
_cell.length_a   1.000
_cell.length_b   1.000
_cell.length_c   1.000
_cell.angle_alpha   90.00
_cell.angle_beta   90.00
_cell.angle_gamma   90.00
#
_symmetry.space_group_name_H-M   'P 1'
#
loop_
_entity.id
_entity.type
_entity.pdbx_description
1 polymer ?
#
loop_
_entity_poly.entity_id
_entity_poly.type
_entity_poly.pdbx_seq_one_letter_code
_entity_poly.pdbx_strand_id
1 'polypeptide(L)'
;AQALKVHKEVNCLTDFLGECEEQLQALKKLKKAERGPLYGVPVSLKDVYDCKGHDSTCGLAQFPEKPAAKDGVIVKVLKAQGAIPFVKTNIPQTLFSFQCSNPIYGQTLNPLTLKKTPGGSSGGEGAMLAQGGSILGMGTDTAGSIRIPATFCGICGFRTTGYRLSYSGISSAMKGKKTVTTVADPMARDVESLVLCMRALLSEDMHRLDPTVPFMPFREEVYSTNQPLRIGYCESDGFTQPTPSMARAMRLTSRLLQEAGHQVIPFSIPRIEYAVQHLFVGGVFADGGATFLEKLEGDIVDPCIKKMTNMLCLPDALKGFLACILKY
;
A
#
# COMPACT_ATOMS: atom_id res chain seq x y z
N ALA A 1 -19.76 7.13 -11.00
CA ALA A 1 -19.61 7.22 -12.47
C ALA A 1 -18.15 7.11 -12.93
N GLN A 2 -17.27 8.05 -12.55
CA GLN A 2 -15.85 8.00 -12.95
C GLN A 2 -15.14 6.71 -12.53
N ALA A 3 -15.42 6.19 -11.32
CA ALA A 3 -14.84 4.94 -10.86
C ALA A 3 -15.11 3.75 -11.79
N LEU A 4 -16.37 3.58 -12.22
CA LEU A 4 -16.76 2.54 -13.16
C LEU A 4 -16.10 2.73 -14.53
N LYS A 5 -15.92 3.97 -14.99
CA LYS A 5 -15.24 4.24 -16.26
C LYS A 5 -13.79 3.76 -16.21
N VAL A 6 -13.05 4.15 -15.17
CA VAL A 6 -11.67 3.71 -14.98
C VAL A 6 -11.60 2.19 -14.86
N HIS A 7 -12.50 1.58 -14.07
CA HIS A 7 -12.54 0.12 -13.93
C HIS A 7 -12.73 -0.60 -15.28
N LYS A 8 -13.61 -0.11 -16.16
CA LYS A 8 -13.80 -0.69 -17.50
C LYS A 8 -12.54 -0.63 -18.36
N GLU A 9 -11.66 0.35 -18.14
CA GLU A 9 -10.43 0.53 -18.91
C GLU A 9 -9.25 -0.29 -18.34
N VAL A 10 -9.14 -0.39 -17.02
CA VAL A 10 -7.94 -0.93 -16.36
C VAL A 10 -8.18 -2.07 -15.38
N ASN A 11 -9.42 -2.49 -15.13
CA ASN A 11 -9.78 -3.59 -14.23
C ASN A 11 -9.19 -3.43 -12.80
N CYS A 12 -9.50 -2.32 -12.13
CA CYS A 12 -8.91 -1.95 -10.83
C CYS A 12 -9.79 -2.17 -9.59
N LEU A 13 -11.03 -2.64 -9.72
CA LEU A 13 -12.00 -2.80 -8.63
C LEU A 13 -12.27 -4.29 -8.40
N THR A 14 -12.50 -4.68 -7.15
CA THR A 14 -12.86 -6.04 -6.76
C THR A 14 -14.26 -6.13 -6.18
N ASP A 15 -14.74 -5.04 -5.56
CA ASP A 15 -16.03 -5.02 -4.88
C ASP A 15 -16.61 -3.60 -4.79
N PHE A 16 -17.94 -3.50 -4.69
CA PHE A 16 -18.68 -2.26 -4.43
C PHE A 16 -19.32 -2.32 -3.05
N LEU A 17 -18.97 -1.37 -2.19
CA LEU A 17 -19.48 -1.26 -0.82
C LEU A 17 -20.84 -0.56 -0.83
N GLY A 18 -21.92 -1.32 -1.06
CA GLY A 18 -23.27 -0.76 -1.25
C GLY A 18 -23.81 0.02 -0.05
N GLU A 19 -23.34 -0.28 1.16
CA GLU A 19 -23.68 0.43 2.39
C GLU A 19 -23.18 1.88 2.40
N CYS A 20 -22.32 2.27 1.44
CA CYS A 20 -21.85 3.63 1.29
C CYS A 20 -23.00 4.63 1.02
N GLU A 21 -24.10 4.18 0.41
CA GLU A 21 -25.28 5.01 0.19
C GLU A 21 -26.02 5.34 1.49
N GLU A 22 -26.22 4.33 2.35
CA GLU A 22 -26.82 4.53 3.68
C GLU A 22 -25.95 5.45 4.52
N GLN A 23 -24.63 5.25 4.48
CA GLN A 23 -23.68 6.12 5.15
C GLN A 23 -23.78 7.57 4.66
N LEU A 24 -23.85 7.79 3.34
CA LEU A 24 -24.03 9.13 2.78
C LEU A 24 -25.34 9.78 3.26
N GLN A 25 -26.44 9.03 3.33
CA GLN A 25 -27.71 9.56 3.84
C GLN A 25 -27.65 9.88 5.33
N ALA A 26 -26.94 9.08 6.13
CA ALA A 26 -26.71 9.36 7.54
C ALA A 26 -25.88 10.65 7.72
N LEU A 27 -24.81 10.82 6.93
CA LEU A 27 -23.96 12.01 6.98
C LEU A 27 -24.73 13.29 6.65
N LYS A 28 -25.65 13.27 5.66
CA LYS A 28 -26.47 14.44 5.31
C LYS A 28 -27.32 14.98 6.47
N LYS A 29 -27.64 14.14 7.46
CA LYS A 29 -28.43 14.53 8.65
C LYS A 29 -27.58 15.22 9.72
N LEU A 30 -26.25 15.16 9.63
CA LEU A 30 -25.35 15.76 10.61
C LEU A 30 -25.33 17.29 10.51
N LYS A 31 -25.39 17.94 11.67
CA LYS A 31 -25.13 19.38 11.79
C LYS A 31 -23.68 19.66 11.46
N LYS A 32 -23.38 20.89 11.03
CA LYS A 32 -22.00 21.29 10.66
C LYS A 32 -20.96 21.01 11.75
N ALA A 33 -21.33 21.17 13.02
CA ALA A 33 -20.45 20.92 14.17
C ALA A 33 -20.12 19.43 14.42
N GLU A 34 -20.90 18.51 13.85
CA GLU A 34 -20.73 17.06 14.00
C GLU A 34 -19.96 16.45 12.82
N ARG A 35 -19.59 17.25 11.82
CA ARG A 35 -18.91 16.79 10.60
C ARG A 35 -17.42 16.65 10.87
N GLY A 36 -16.90 15.43 10.69
CA GLY A 36 -15.48 15.16 10.74
C GLY A 36 -14.71 15.76 9.55
N PRO A 37 -13.36 15.74 9.60
CA PRO A 37 -12.49 16.35 8.59
C PRO A 37 -12.63 15.73 7.19
N LEU A 38 -13.14 14.51 7.08
CA LEU A 38 -13.35 13.79 5.82
C LEU A 38 -14.83 13.70 5.43
N TYR A 39 -15.69 14.57 5.97
CA TYR A 39 -17.12 14.57 5.67
C TYR A 39 -17.42 14.51 4.16
N GLY A 40 -18.07 13.43 3.74
CA GLY A 40 -18.52 13.22 2.37
C GLY A 40 -17.42 12.82 1.38
N VAL A 41 -16.18 12.61 1.84
CA VAL A 41 -15.04 12.22 0.99
C VAL A 41 -15.17 10.74 0.61
N PRO A 42 -15.37 10.37 -0.67
CA PRO A 42 -15.32 8.97 -1.09
C PRO A 42 -13.89 8.42 -0.99
N VAL A 43 -13.75 7.25 -0.38
CA VAL A 43 -12.45 6.58 -0.15
C VAL A 43 -12.45 5.20 -0.78
N SER A 44 -11.42 4.91 -1.59
CA SER A 44 -11.16 3.55 -2.09
C SER A 44 -10.30 2.78 -1.08
N LEU A 45 -10.55 1.48 -0.95
CA LEU A 45 -9.80 0.63 -0.04
C LEU A 45 -9.14 -0.51 -0.82
N LYS A 46 -7.86 -0.79 -0.57
CA LYS A 46 -7.25 -2.03 -1.05
C LYS A 46 -8.06 -3.25 -0.57
N ASP A 47 -8.11 -4.31 -1.37
CA ASP A 47 -8.90 -5.54 -1.09
C ASP A 47 -8.74 -6.12 0.32
N VAL A 48 -7.61 -5.88 0.98
CA VAL A 48 -7.29 -6.46 2.29
C VAL A 48 -7.96 -5.76 3.48
N TYR A 49 -8.56 -4.59 3.29
CA TYR A 49 -9.25 -3.88 4.36
C TYR A 49 -10.60 -4.56 4.63
N ASP A 50 -10.77 -5.04 5.87
CA ASP A 50 -12.01 -5.71 6.26
C ASP A 50 -13.15 -4.69 6.32
N CYS A 51 -14.16 -4.90 5.49
CA CYS A 51 -15.42 -4.14 5.46
C CYS A 51 -16.55 -5.12 5.75
N LYS A 52 -17.43 -4.77 6.69
CA LYS A 52 -18.49 -5.67 7.16
C LYS A 52 -19.34 -6.17 5.99
N GLY A 53 -19.46 -7.49 5.85
CA GLY A 53 -20.26 -8.12 4.79
C GLY A 53 -19.52 -8.30 3.46
N HIS A 54 -18.26 -7.89 3.37
CA HIS A 54 -17.45 -7.98 2.15
C HIS A 54 -16.22 -8.87 2.35
N ASP A 55 -15.83 -9.57 1.29
CA ASP A 55 -14.66 -10.46 1.31
C ASP A 55 -13.35 -9.66 1.27
N SER A 56 -12.31 -10.21 1.90
CA SER A 56 -10.92 -9.75 1.77
C SER A 56 -10.06 -10.90 1.24
N THR A 57 -10.02 -11.04 -0.08
CA THR A 57 -9.61 -12.29 -0.74
C THR A 57 -8.10 -12.52 -0.78
N CYS A 58 -7.29 -11.46 -0.67
CA CYS A 58 -5.83 -11.53 -0.93
C CYS A 58 -5.47 -12.20 -2.28
N GLY A 59 -6.43 -12.30 -3.22
CA GLY A 59 -6.27 -12.94 -4.52
C GLY A 59 -6.13 -14.45 -4.45
N LEU A 60 -6.52 -15.08 -3.34
CA LEU A 60 -6.40 -16.51 -3.05
C LEU A 60 -7.78 -17.18 -3.11
N ALA A 61 -7.91 -18.28 -3.85
CA ALA A 61 -9.20 -18.96 -4.08
C ALA A 61 -9.87 -19.50 -2.80
N GLN A 62 -9.12 -19.61 -1.70
CA GLN A 62 -9.63 -20.03 -0.40
C GLN A 62 -10.32 -18.92 0.42
N PHE A 63 -10.29 -17.66 -0.02
CA PHE A 63 -10.83 -16.51 0.74
C PHE A 63 -12.12 -15.85 0.21
N PRO A 64 -12.61 -16.08 -1.02
CA PRO A 64 -13.98 -15.76 -1.39
C PRO A 64 -15.02 -16.43 -0.47
N GLU A 65 -16.21 -15.83 -0.42
CA GLU A 65 -17.37 -16.28 0.37
C GLU A 65 -17.08 -16.34 1.88
N LYS A 66 -16.18 -15.47 2.35
CA LYS A 66 -15.79 -15.33 3.77
C LYS A 66 -15.88 -13.87 4.18
N PRO A 67 -17.09 -13.28 4.16
CA PRO A 67 -17.25 -11.85 4.38
C PRO A 67 -16.81 -11.47 5.79
N ALA A 68 -16.17 -10.31 5.92
CA ALA A 68 -15.73 -9.85 7.23
C ALA A 68 -16.93 -9.60 8.15
N ALA A 69 -16.87 -10.10 9.38
CA ALA A 69 -17.94 -9.93 10.36
C ALA A 69 -18.08 -8.47 10.85
N LYS A 70 -17.03 -7.67 10.72
CA LYS A 70 -16.97 -6.27 11.16
C LYS A 70 -15.95 -5.48 10.35
N ASP A 71 -16.14 -4.17 10.31
CA ASP A 71 -15.14 -3.24 9.79
C ASP A 71 -13.83 -3.33 10.60
N GLY A 72 -12.71 -3.26 9.89
CA GLY A 72 -11.39 -3.03 10.48
C GLY A 72 -11.26 -1.65 11.11
N VAL A 73 -10.21 -1.45 11.92
CA VAL A 73 -10.07 -0.23 12.72
C VAL A 73 -9.94 1.01 11.83
N ILE A 74 -9.11 0.97 10.79
CA ILE A 74 -8.98 2.09 9.84
C ILE A 74 -10.32 2.41 9.17
N VAL A 75 -11.08 1.39 8.74
CA VAL A 75 -12.39 1.59 8.11
C VAL A 75 -13.36 2.27 9.09
N LYS A 76 -13.40 1.83 10.35
CA LYS A 76 -14.22 2.46 11.40
C LYS A 76 -13.84 3.91 11.64
N VAL A 77 -12.54 4.22 11.74
CA VAL A 77 -12.05 5.58 11.95
C VAL A 77 -12.41 6.45 10.74
N LEU A 78 -12.19 5.99 9.51
CA LEU A 78 -12.59 6.71 8.30
C LEU A 78 -14.09 7.06 8.32
N LYS A 79 -14.95 6.07 8.61
CA LYS A 79 -16.40 6.28 8.71
C LYS A 79 -16.76 7.28 9.81
N ALA A 80 -16.13 7.19 10.99
CA ALA A 80 -16.32 8.12 12.11
C ALA A 80 -15.88 9.55 11.77
N GLN A 81 -14.82 9.71 10.97
CA GLN A 81 -14.35 11.01 10.48
C GLN A 81 -15.17 11.55 9.29
N GLY A 82 -16.25 10.85 8.91
CA GLY A 82 -17.20 11.27 7.89
C GLY A 82 -16.85 10.85 6.46
N ALA A 83 -15.79 10.06 6.27
CA ALA A 83 -15.40 9.53 4.96
C ALA A 83 -16.36 8.41 4.52
N ILE A 84 -16.48 8.19 3.22
CA ILE A 84 -17.39 7.21 2.61
C ILE A 84 -16.55 6.16 1.86
N PRO A 85 -16.12 5.08 2.52
CA PRO A 85 -15.60 3.90 1.83
C PRO A 85 -16.64 3.38 0.83
N PHE A 86 -16.28 3.25 -0.45
CA PHE A 86 -17.27 2.91 -1.49
C PHE A 86 -16.89 1.76 -2.41
N VAL A 87 -15.60 1.41 -2.52
CA VAL A 87 -15.13 0.30 -3.35
C VAL A 87 -13.91 -0.36 -2.74
N LYS A 88 -13.71 -1.63 -3.09
CA LYS A 88 -12.45 -2.35 -2.89
C LYS A 88 -11.66 -2.42 -4.19
N THR A 89 -10.33 -2.32 -4.11
CA THR A 89 -9.44 -2.26 -5.27
C THR A 89 -8.52 -3.47 -5.38
N ASN A 90 -8.20 -3.81 -6.62
CA ASN A 90 -7.51 -5.04 -6.97
C ASN A 90 -6.05 -5.09 -6.50
N ILE A 91 -5.57 -6.32 -6.33
CA ILE A 91 -4.27 -6.67 -5.75
C ILE A 91 -3.63 -7.84 -6.53
N PRO A 92 -2.33 -8.08 -6.41
CA PRO A 92 -1.74 -9.34 -6.86
C PRO A 92 -2.04 -10.49 -5.88
N GLN A 93 -2.08 -11.72 -6.41
CA GLN A 93 -2.25 -12.93 -5.58
C GLN A 93 -1.20 -12.96 -4.47
N THR A 94 -1.62 -13.31 -3.24
CA THR A 94 -0.83 -13.29 -1.98
C THR A 94 -0.36 -11.92 -1.50
N LEU A 95 -0.58 -10.85 -2.27
CA LEU A 95 -0.03 -9.50 -2.05
C LEU A 95 1.50 -9.41 -2.23
N PHE A 96 2.18 -10.52 -2.55
CA PHE A 96 3.63 -10.61 -2.64
C PHE A 96 4.12 -10.49 -4.09
N SER A 97 3.72 -9.40 -4.74
CA SER A 97 4.21 -9.01 -6.06
C SER A 97 4.18 -7.50 -6.22
N PHE A 98 5.09 -6.98 -7.05
CA PHE A 98 5.05 -5.58 -7.50
C PHE A 98 4.22 -5.39 -8.78
N GLN A 99 3.57 -6.46 -9.26
CA GLN A 99 2.52 -6.39 -10.28
C GLN A 99 1.13 -6.41 -9.62
N CYS A 100 0.06 -6.48 -10.40
CA CYS A 100 -1.31 -6.47 -9.91
C CYS A 100 -2.19 -7.41 -10.74
N SER A 101 -2.11 -8.71 -10.44
CA SER A 101 -2.89 -9.77 -11.09
C SER A 101 -3.15 -10.92 -10.12
N ASN A 102 -4.34 -11.49 -10.18
CA ASN A 102 -4.68 -12.71 -9.44
C ASN A 102 -5.72 -13.54 -10.22
N PRO A 103 -5.89 -14.83 -9.88
CA PRO A 103 -6.83 -15.71 -10.60
C PRO A 103 -8.31 -15.37 -10.43
N ILE A 104 -8.68 -14.58 -9.41
CA ILE A 104 -10.08 -14.26 -9.09
C ILE A 104 -10.57 -13.09 -9.96
N TYR A 105 -9.85 -11.97 -9.93
CA TYR A 105 -10.25 -10.72 -10.56
C TYR A 105 -9.45 -10.40 -11.84
N GLY A 106 -8.42 -11.18 -12.14
CA GLY A 106 -7.54 -10.95 -13.28
C GLY A 106 -6.57 -9.78 -13.09
N GLN A 107 -6.04 -9.29 -14.20
CA GLN A 107 -4.96 -8.30 -14.24
C GLN A 107 -5.49 -6.86 -14.24
N THR A 108 -4.89 -6.01 -13.41
CA THR A 108 -5.03 -4.55 -13.48
C THR A 108 -3.93 -3.94 -14.35
N LEU A 109 -4.30 -2.97 -15.19
CA LEU A 109 -3.39 -2.29 -16.12
C LEU A 109 -3.04 -0.87 -15.64
N ASN A 110 -1.90 -0.35 -16.10
CA ASN A 110 -1.51 1.03 -15.79
C ASN A 110 -2.33 2.02 -16.64
N PRO A 111 -2.97 3.03 -16.02
CA PRO A 111 -3.79 3.99 -16.76
C PRO A 111 -3.00 4.96 -17.64
N LEU A 112 -1.70 5.13 -17.43
CA LEU A 112 -0.84 5.93 -18.31
C LEU A 112 -0.46 5.17 -19.59
N THR A 113 -0.42 3.83 -19.50
CA THR A 113 -0.19 2.95 -20.65
C THR A 113 -0.65 1.53 -20.34
N LEU A 114 -1.65 1.05 -21.09
CA LEU A 114 -2.26 -0.26 -20.88
C LEU A 114 -1.30 -1.46 -21.08
N LYS A 115 -0.08 -1.21 -21.58
CA LYS A 115 0.98 -2.23 -21.74
C LYS A 115 1.90 -2.36 -20.53
N LYS A 116 1.68 -1.60 -19.46
CA LYS A 116 2.52 -1.61 -18.25
C LYS A 116 1.71 -2.01 -17.03
N THR A 117 2.42 -2.47 -16.02
CA THR A 117 1.84 -2.71 -14.70
C THR A 117 1.56 -1.39 -13.98
N PRO A 118 0.46 -1.28 -13.22
CA PRO A 118 0.23 -0.15 -12.32
C PRO A 118 1.16 -0.17 -11.09
N GLY A 119 2.01 -1.19 -10.94
CA GLY A 119 2.73 -1.45 -9.70
C GLY A 119 1.89 -2.29 -8.73
N GLY A 120 2.43 -2.55 -7.54
CA GLY A 120 1.75 -3.40 -6.57
C GLY A 120 2.46 -3.50 -5.22
N SER A 121 1.80 -4.05 -4.20
CA SER A 121 0.52 -4.75 -4.29
C SER A 121 -0.72 -3.86 -4.21
N SER A 122 -0.62 -2.55 -3.96
CA SER A 122 -1.77 -1.62 -3.98
C SER A 122 -2.02 -1.07 -5.40
N GLY A 123 -1.96 -1.94 -6.41
CA GLY A 123 -2.01 -1.55 -7.83
C GLY A 123 -3.37 -1.02 -8.27
N GLY A 124 -4.46 -1.61 -7.74
CA GLY A 124 -5.81 -1.11 -7.95
C GLY A 124 -5.97 0.34 -7.46
N GLU A 125 -5.52 0.66 -6.24
CA GLU A 125 -5.50 2.04 -5.72
C GLU A 125 -4.73 2.99 -6.64
N GLY A 126 -3.52 2.60 -7.05
CA GLY A 126 -2.68 3.39 -7.96
C GLY A 126 -3.41 3.76 -9.25
N ALA A 127 -4.01 2.76 -9.91
CA ALA A 127 -4.74 2.96 -11.16
C ALA A 127 -6.02 3.79 -10.96
N MET A 128 -6.74 3.56 -9.87
CA MET A 128 -8.00 4.22 -9.51
C MET A 128 -7.83 5.72 -9.28
N LEU A 129 -6.81 6.09 -8.49
CA LEU A 129 -6.52 7.46 -8.08
C LEU A 129 -5.95 8.29 -9.24
N ALA A 130 -5.09 7.70 -10.07
CA ALA A 130 -4.44 8.38 -11.18
C ALA A 130 -5.44 8.91 -12.24
N GLN A 131 -6.53 8.18 -12.49
CA GLN A 131 -7.60 8.61 -13.41
C GLN A 131 -8.78 9.26 -12.69
N GLY A 132 -8.61 9.57 -11.41
CA GLY A 132 -9.57 10.27 -10.57
C GLY A 132 -10.91 9.60 -10.39
N GLY A 133 -10.95 8.27 -10.47
CA GLY A 133 -12.14 7.54 -10.06
C GLY A 133 -12.25 7.36 -8.53
N SER A 134 -11.18 7.67 -7.80
CA SER A 134 -11.21 7.98 -6.36
C SER A 134 -10.43 9.28 -6.10
N ILE A 135 -10.63 9.90 -4.94
CA ILE A 135 -9.89 11.10 -4.51
C ILE A 135 -8.91 10.81 -3.36
N LEU A 136 -9.20 9.78 -2.56
CA LEU A 136 -8.37 9.31 -1.46
C LEU A 136 -8.48 7.78 -1.41
N GLY A 137 -7.36 7.13 -1.16
CA GLY A 137 -7.25 5.68 -1.13
C GLY A 137 -6.46 5.19 0.08
N MET A 138 -6.65 3.93 0.47
CA MET A 138 -5.87 3.28 1.52
C MET A 138 -5.16 2.05 0.96
N GLY A 139 -3.82 2.04 1.03
CA GLY A 139 -2.98 0.93 0.60
C GLY A 139 -2.30 0.24 1.79
N THR A 140 -1.49 -0.78 1.51
CA THR A 140 -0.59 -1.39 2.51
C THR A 140 0.82 -1.53 1.97
N ASP A 141 1.84 -1.35 2.81
CA ASP A 141 3.25 -1.34 2.40
C ASP A 141 4.13 -2.16 3.37
N THR A 142 4.65 -3.29 2.87
CA THR A 142 5.72 -4.05 3.53
C THR A 142 7.08 -3.71 2.94
N ALA A 143 7.14 -3.56 1.62
CA ALA A 143 8.37 -3.49 0.83
C ALA A 143 8.29 -2.51 -0.36
N GLY A 144 7.36 -1.55 -0.31
CA GLY A 144 7.10 -0.61 -1.40
C GLY A 144 5.68 -0.66 -1.94
N SER A 145 4.78 -1.47 -1.38
CA SER A 145 3.47 -1.72 -1.98
C SER A 145 2.50 -0.54 -2.00
N ILE A 146 2.83 0.59 -1.36
CA ILE A 146 2.17 1.89 -1.57
C ILE A 146 3.00 2.76 -2.52
N ARG A 147 4.31 2.83 -2.28
CA ARG A 147 5.24 3.71 -3.00
C ARG A 147 5.45 3.34 -4.47
N ILE A 148 5.48 2.04 -4.78
CA ILE A 148 5.64 1.50 -6.15
C ILE A 148 4.43 1.87 -7.02
N PRO A 149 3.18 1.53 -6.65
CA PRO A 149 2.04 1.94 -7.46
C PRO A 149 1.86 3.45 -7.49
N ALA A 150 2.21 4.17 -6.41
CA ALA A 150 2.21 5.63 -6.44
C ALA A 150 3.17 6.19 -7.51
N THR A 151 4.39 5.66 -7.55
CA THR A 151 5.41 6.04 -8.55
C THR A 151 4.98 5.67 -9.98
N PHE A 152 4.46 4.46 -10.18
CA PHE A 152 4.14 3.94 -11.53
C PHE A 152 2.89 4.59 -12.13
N CYS A 153 1.94 5.01 -11.29
CA CYS A 153 0.71 5.66 -11.73
C CYS A 153 0.77 7.20 -11.63
N GLY A 154 1.86 7.78 -11.10
CA GLY A 154 2.05 9.23 -11.05
C GLY A 154 1.19 9.91 -9.98
N ILE A 155 1.08 9.30 -8.80
CA ILE A 155 0.33 9.83 -7.65
C ILE A 155 1.23 9.87 -6.40
N CYS A 156 0.69 10.36 -5.29
CA CYS A 156 1.38 10.44 -4.00
C CYS A 156 0.97 9.28 -3.08
N GLY A 157 1.93 8.76 -2.33
CA GLY A 157 1.72 7.78 -1.29
C GLY A 157 2.98 7.64 -0.46
N PHE A 158 2.83 7.37 0.83
CA PHE A 158 3.98 7.22 1.72
C PHE A 158 3.77 6.05 2.67
N ARG A 159 4.87 5.66 3.31
CA ARG A 159 4.91 4.58 4.29
C ARG A 159 5.19 5.22 5.64
N THR A 160 4.28 5.09 6.59
CA THR A 160 4.51 5.52 7.97
C THR A 160 5.51 4.60 8.67
N THR A 161 5.98 5.04 9.83
CA THR A 161 6.63 4.15 10.80
C THR A 161 5.66 3.03 11.19
N GLY A 162 6.18 1.81 11.40
CA GLY A 162 5.39 0.70 11.92
C GLY A 162 4.60 1.09 13.16
N TYR A 163 3.37 0.58 13.27
CA TYR A 163 2.44 0.86 14.38
C TYR A 163 1.95 2.31 14.47
N ARG A 164 2.26 3.21 13.52
CA ARG A 164 1.71 4.58 13.55
C ARG A 164 0.19 4.62 13.36
N LEU A 165 -0.34 3.67 12.60
CA LEU A 165 -1.76 3.43 12.40
C LEU A 165 -2.06 1.96 12.73
N SER A 166 -3.31 1.67 13.09
CA SER A 166 -3.73 0.31 13.40
C SER A 166 -3.65 -0.59 12.17
N TYR A 167 -3.21 -1.83 12.37
CA TYR A 167 -3.27 -2.90 11.35
C TYR A 167 -4.39 -3.91 11.65
N SER A 168 -5.25 -3.61 12.64
CA SER A 168 -6.34 -4.49 13.06
C SER A 168 -7.50 -4.45 12.06
N GLY A 169 -7.96 -5.64 11.65
CA GLY A 169 -8.93 -5.81 10.57
C GLY A 169 -8.36 -5.54 9.18
N ILE A 170 -7.10 -5.94 8.98
CA ILE A 170 -6.46 -6.03 7.67
C ILE A 170 -6.08 -7.48 7.44
N SER A 171 -6.68 -8.07 6.41
CA SER A 171 -6.43 -9.43 6.00
C SER A 171 -5.03 -9.59 5.39
N SER A 172 -4.42 -10.74 5.62
CA SER A 172 -3.07 -11.05 5.13
C SER A 172 -3.00 -12.53 4.74
N ALA A 173 -2.33 -12.80 3.63
CA ALA A 173 -1.99 -14.16 3.22
C ALA A 173 -1.02 -14.82 4.22
N MET A 174 -0.06 -14.05 4.75
CA MET A 174 0.96 -14.54 5.69
C MET A 174 0.83 -13.81 7.03
N LYS A 175 0.59 -14.56 8.12
CA LYS A 175 0.43 -14.02 9.48
C LYS A 175 1.66 -14.32 10.32
N GLY A 176 1.82 -13.60 11.44
CA GLY A 176 2.87 -13.87 12.44
C GLY A 176 4.25 -13.27 12.16
N LYS A 177 4.51 -12.75 10.96
CA LYS A 177 5.78 -12.07 10.62
C LYS A 177 5.93 -10.74 11.37
N LYS A 178 6.97 -10.63 12.21
CA LYS A 178 7.30 -9.40 12.97
C LYS A 178 8.59 -8.70 12.51
N THR A 179 9.46 -9.40 11.77
CA THR A 179 10.78 -8.91 11.33
C THR A 179 10.69 -7.67 10.43
N VAL A 180 9.78 -7.68 9.46
CA VAL A 180 9.51 -6.56 8.57
C VAL A 180 8.07 -6.10 8.82
N THR A 181 7.87 -4.94 9.41
CA THR A 181 6.51 -4.45 9.71
C THR A 181 5.79 -4.05 8.42
N THR A 182 4.53 -4.46 8.30
CA THR A 182 3.60 -3.97 7.28
C THR A 182 2.81 -2.80 7.85
N VAL A 183 2.60 -1.76 7.05
CA VAL A 183 1.80 -0.60 7.42
C VAL A 183 0.60 -0.42 6.49
N ALA A 184 -0.35 0.40 6.91
CA ALA A 184 -1.61 0.68 6.24
C ALA A 184 -1.78 2.20 6.18
N ASP A 185 -1.58 2.79 5.01
CA ASP A 185 -1.35 4.23 4.85
C ASP A 185 -2.11 4.80 3.64
N PRO A 186 -2.36 6.13 3.63
CA PRO A 186 -3.09 6.77 2.55
C PRO A 186 -2.31 6.89 1.25
N MET A 187 -3.08 6.94 0.16
CA MET A 187 -2.67 7.24 -1.21
C MET A 187 -3.59 8.31 -1.79
N ALA A 188 -3.06 9.29 -2.51
CA ALA A 188 -3.84 10.38 -3.08
C ALA A 188 -3.09 11.03 -4.27
N ARG A 189 -3.70 11.99 -4.96
CA ARG A 189 -3.05 12.68 -6.09
C ARG A 189 -2.11 13.82 -5.67
N ASP A 190 -2.16 14.24 -4.42
CA ASP A 190 -1.40 15.34 -3.86
C ASP A 190 -1.04 15.07 -2.39
N VAL A 191 -0.06 15.81 -1.87
CA VAL A 191 0.50 15.60 -0.51
C VAL A 191 -0.49 16.10 0.55
N GLU A 192 -1.23 17.15 0.25
CA GLU A 192 -2.21 17.79 1.12
C GLU A 192 -3.35 16.84 1.48
N SER A 193 -3.81 16.03 0.52
CA SER A 193 -4.80 14.98 0.74
C SER A 193 -4.27 13.86 1.64
N LEU A 194 -3.00 13.49 1.51
CA LEU A 194 -2.36 12.53 2.42
C LEU A 194 -2.33 13.08 3.85
N VAL A 195 -1.95 14.35 4.00
CA VAL A 195 -1.88 15.05 5.28
C VAL A 195 -3.27 15.17 5.92
N LEU A 196 -4.29 15.56 5.15
CA LEU A 196 -5.68 15.60 5.62
C LEU A 196 -6.14 14.24 6.14
N CYS A 197 -5.85 13.16 5.39
CA CYS A 197 -6.18 11.81 5.83
C CYS A 197 -5.44 11.44 7.13
N MET A 198 -4.15 11.74 7.23
CA MET A 198 -3.38 11.48 8.45
C MET A 198 -3.90 12.24 9.67
N ARG A 199 -4.31 13.51 9.51
CA ARG A 199 -4.94 14.28 10.58
C ARG A 199 -6.22 13.61 11.08
N ALA A 200 -7.05 13.12 10.16
CA ALA A 200 -8.30 12.44 10.50
C ALA A 200 -8.05 11.07 11.17
N LEU A 201 -7.06 10.31 10.67
CA LEU A 201 -6.74 8.99 11.20
C LEU A 201 -6.02 9.04 12.54
N LEU A 202 -5.19 10.05 12.81
CA LEU A 202 -4.51 10.26 14.09
C LEU A 202 -5.42 10.95 15.11
N SER A 203 -6.61 10.39 15.29
CA SER A 203 -7.66 10.85 16.21
C SER A 203 -7.77 9.94 17.44
N GLU A 204 -8.54 10.39 18.44
CA GLU A 204 -8.84 9.59 19.64
C GLU A 204 -9.52 8.26 19.31
N ASP A 205 -10.34 8.22 18.25
CA ASP A 205 -11.01 7.00 17.81
C ASP A 205 -10.03 5.88 17.44
N MET A 206 -8.89 6.22 16.80
CA MET A 206 -7.87 5.24 16.44
C MET A 206 -7.30 4.55 17.68
N HIS A 207 -6.93 5.34 18.69
CA HIS A 207 -6.36 4.83 19.93
C HIS A 207 -7.41 4.08 20.78
N ARG A 208 -8.65 4.57 20.81
CA ARG A 208 -9.76 3.92 21.53
C ARG A 208 -10.12 2.56 20.93
N LEU A 209 -10.07 2.43 19.60
CA LEU A 209 -10.37 1.19 18.90
C LEU A 209 -9.19 0.20 18.88
N ASP A 210 -7.95 0.71 18.93
CA ASP A 210 -6.74 -0.10 19.02
C ASP A 210 -5.72 0.51 20.01
N PRO A 211 -5.76 0.10 21.28
CA PRO A 211 -4.84 0.57 22.31
C PRO A 211 -3.37 0.19 22.07
N THR A 212 -3.07 -0.67 21.08
CA THR A 212 -1.68 -1.03 20.73
C THR A 212 -0.99 0.04 19.88
N VAL A 213 -1.77 0.97 19.30
CA VAL A 213 -1.26 2.12 18.57
C VAL A 213 -0.87 3.23 19.57
N PRO A 214 0.37 3.74 19.53
CA PRO A 214 0.79 4.85 20.38
C PRO A 214 -0.02 6.10 20.07
N PHE A 215 -0.51 6.77 21.11
CA PHE A 215 -1.22 8.04 20.97
C PHE A 215 -0.24 9.17 20.61
N MET A 216 -0.03 9.35 19.31
CA MET A 216 0.83 10.39 18.73
C MET A 216 0.04 11.23 17.71
N PRO A 217 -0.58 12.34 18.15
CA PRO A 217 -1.38 13.18 17.27
C PRO A 217 -0.57 13.73 16.11
N PHE A 218 -1.26 14.21 15.07
CA PHE A 218 -0.61 14.92 13.99
C PHE A 218 -0.03 16.24 14.53
N ARG A 219 1.27 16.47 14.30
CA ARG A 219 2.00 17.66 14.77
C ARG A 219 2.01 18.73 13.71
N GLU A 220 1.06 19.66 13.81
CA GLU A 220 0.91 20.76 12.85
C GLU A 220 2.14 21.65 12.78
N GLU A 221 2.77 21.89 13.92
CA GLU A 221 3.98 22.69 14.07
C GLU A 221 5.17 22.08 13.32
N VAL A 222 5.23 20.75 13.23
CA VAL A 222 6.28 20.04 12.48
C VAL A 222 5.97 20.04 10.99
N TYR A 223 4.71 19.87 10.59
CA TYR A 223 4.32 19.87 9.18
C TYR A 223 4.45 21.25 8.53
N SER A 224 4.10 22.31 9.26
CA SER A 224 4.01 23.67 8.73
C SER A 224 5.32 24.44 8.81
N THR A 225 6.42 23.78 9.20
CA THR A 225 7.73 24.42 9.30
C THR A 225 8.28 24.76 7.90
N ASN A 226 8.78 25.99 7.76
CA ASN A 226 9.43 26.47 6.54
C ASN A 226 10.95 26.65 6.73
N GLN A 227 11.51 26.04 7.78
CA GLN A 227 12.94 26.15 8.05
C GLN A 227 13.76 25.41 6.98
N PRO A 228 14.93 25.95 6.57
CA PRO A 228 15.84 25.25 5.69
C PRO A 228 16.20 23.86 6.23
N LEU A 229 15.94 22.83 5.42
CA LEU A 229 16.20 21.44 5.78
C LEU A 229 17.63 21.03 5.42
N ARG A 230 18.13 20.03 6.16
CA ARG A 230 19.35 19.27 5.81
C ARG A 230 18.92 17.92 5.23
N ILE A 231 19.14 17.73 3.94
CA ILE A 231 18.57 16.63 3.16
C ILE A 231 19.72 15.72 2.70
N GLY A 232 19.75 14.48 3.21
CA GLY A 232 20.63 13.44 2.69
C GLY A 232 20.19 13.03 1.29
N TYR A 233 21.11 13.01 0.34
CA TYR A 233 20.87 12.72 -1.06
C TYR A 233 21.70 11.53 -1.53
N CYS A 234 21.02 10.56 -2.14
CA CYS A 234 21.61 9.34 -2.67
C CYS A 234 21.01 9.10 -4.06
N GLU A 235 21.81 9.22 -5.11
CA GLU A 235 21.32 9.00 -6.48
C GLU A 235 21.17 7.51 -6.81
N SER A 236 22.08 6.69 -6.29
CA SER A 236 22.09 5.23 -6.40
C SER A 236 22.32 4.66 -5.02
N ASP A 237 21.57 3.62 -4.65
CA ASP A 237 21.79 2.90 -3.40
C ASP A 237 23.01 1.97 -3.47
N GLY A 238 23.60 1.77 -4.66
CA GLY A 238 24.69 0.81 -4.88
C GLY A 238 24.22 -0.65 -5.00
N PHE A 239 22.90 -0.89 -5.00
CA PHE A 239 22.29 -2.20 -5.11
C PHE A 239 21.51 -2.35 -6.43
N THR A 240 20.61 -1.41 -6.73
CA THR A 240 19.88 -1.37 -8.01
C THR A 240 20.32 -0.16 -8.81
N GLN A 241 20.84 -0.38 -10.02
CA GLN A 241 21.24 0.72 -10.89
C GLN A 241 20.00 1.56 -11.27
N PRO A 242 19.99 2.88 -10.97
CA PRO A 242 18.86 3.72 -11.36
C PRO A 242 18.80 3.85 -12.88
N THR A 243 17.58 3.84 -13.42
CA THR A 243 17.37 4.16 -14.84
C THR A 243 17.73 5.63 -15.12
N PRO A 244 18.00 6.02 -16.39
CA PRO A 244 18.30 7.41 -16.72
C PRO A 244 17.21 8.40 -16.27
N SER A 245 15.93 8.01 -16.32
CA SER A 245 14.83 8.86 -15.86
C SER A 245 14.83 9.03 -14.34
N MET A 246 15.11 7.97 -13.57
CA MET A 246 15.23 8.02 -12.12
C MET A 246 16.40 8.91 -11.68
N ALA A 247 17.58 8.71 -12.26
CA ALA A 247 18.76 9.52 -11.97
C ALA A 247 18.52 11.00 -12.30
N ARG A 248 17.90 11.29 -13.47
CA ARG A 248 17.53 12.66 -13.85
C ARG A 248 16.53 13.29 -12.87
N ALA A 249 15.51 12.54 -12.44
CA ALA A 249 14.52 13.03 -11.48
C ALA A 249 15.19 13.39 -10.14
N MET A 250 16.05 12.51 -9.61
CA MET A 250 16.80 12.76 -8.38
C MET A 250 17.68 14.02 -8.49
N ARG A 251 18.46 14.16 -9.57
CA ARG A 251 19.31 15.35 -9.80
C ARG A 251 18.48 16.64 -9.93
N LEU A 252 17.34 16.58 -10.63
CA LEU A 252 16.46 17.73 -10.77
C LEU A 252 15.90 18.15 -9.41
N THR A 253 15.36 17.21 -8.62
CA THR A 253 14.84 17.49 -7.28
C THR A 253 15.92 18.03 -6.35
N SER A 254 17.14 17.48 -6.39
CA SER A 254 18.28 18.01 -5.64
C SER A 254 18.55 19.48 -5.96
N ARG A 255 18.63 19.83 -7.25
CA ARG A 255 18.88 21.22 -7.67
C ARG A 255 17.76 22.16 -7.23
N LEU A 256 16.50 21.78 -7.44
CA LEU A 256 15.36 22.61 -7.04
C LEU A 256 15.30 22.82 -5.52
N LEU A 257 15.66 21.82 -4.71
CA LEU A 257 15.74 21.95 -3.26
C LEU A 257 16.88 22.89 -2.83
N GLN A 258 18.03 22.85 -3.52
CA GLN A 258 19.14 23.78 -3.28
C GLN A 258 18.76 25.22 -3.65
N GLU A 259 18.10 25.41 -4.80
CA GLU A 259 17.58 26.72 -5.25
C GLU A 259 16.55 27.29 -4.28
N ALA A 260 15.76 26.43 -3.63
CA ALA A 260 14.82 26.81 -2.57
C ALA A 260 15.49 27.10 -1.20
N GLY A 261 16.82 27.02 -1.11
CA GLY A 261 17.59 27.35 0.10
C GLY A 261 17.83 26.18 1.06
N HIS A 262 17.56 24.94 0.67
CA HIS A 262 17.87 23.76 1.49
C HIS A 262 19.31 23.29 1.33
N GLN A 263 19.85 22.65 2.38
CA GLN A 263 21.16 22.01 2.32
C GLN A 263 21.01 20.56 1.83
N VAL A 264 21.44 20.27 0.61
CA VAL A 264 21.46 18.90 0.06
C VAL A 264 22.85 18.31 0.18
N ILE A 265 22.97 17.17 0.87
CA ILE A 265 24.24 16.58 1.31
C ILE A 265 24.35 15.16 0.74
N PRO A 266 25.44 14.79 0.05
CA PRO A 266 25.68 13.41 -0.35
C PRO A 266 25.60 12.46 0.86
N PHE A 267 24.81 11.40 0.73
CA PHE A 267 24.61 10.39 1.76
C PHE A 267 24.62 9.00 1.14
N SER A 268 25.35 8.08 1.75
CA SER A 268 25.42 6.68 1.31
C SER A 268 24.71 5.79 2.31
N ILE A 269 23.87 4.89 1.81
CA ILE A 269 23.15 3.93 2.65
C ILE A 269 24.13 2.84 3.10
N PRO A 270 24.41 2.69 4.40
CA PRO A 270 25.39 1.72 4.85
C PRO A 270 24.86 0.30 4.68
N ARG A 271 25.71 -0.59 4.16
CA ARG A 271 25.47 -2.05 4.10
C ARG A 271 24.13 -2.45 3.44
N ILE A 272 23.73 -1.77 2.37
CA ILE A 272 22.45 -2.00 1.68
C ILE A 272 22.26 -3.48 1.28
N GLU A 273 23.31 -4.11 0.75
CA GLU A 273 23.24 -5.50 0.31
C GLU A 273 22.91 -6.44 1.47
N TYR A 274 23.57 -6.24 2.62
CA TYR A 274 23.28 -6.99 3.82
C TYR A 274 21.85 -6.76 4.33
N ALA A 275 21.39 -5.50 4.31
CA ALA A 275 20.04 -5.16 4.71
C ALA A 275 18.99 -5.82 3.81
N VAL A 276 19.21 -5.86 2.50
CA VAL A 276 18.27 -6.48 1.54
C VAL A 276 18.35 -8.00 1.61
N GLN A 277 19.53 -8.59 1.41
CA GLN A 277 19.69 -10.04 1.26
C GLN A 277 19.54 -10.81 2.58
N HIS A 278 20.01 -10.26 3.71
CA HIS A 278 19.99 -10.99 4.98
C HIS A 278 18.85 -10.56 5.89
N LEU A 279 18.66 -9.25 6.10
CA LEU A 279 17.64 -8.79 7.04
C LEU A 279 16.23 -8.82 6.41
N PHE A 280 16.08 -8.29 5.20
CA PHE A 280 14.78 -8.24 4.54
C PHE A 280 14.36 -9.60 3.96
N VAL A 281 15.14 -10.18 3.02
CA VAL A 281 14.78 -11.48 2.41
C VAL A 281 14.74 -12.58 3.46
N GLY A 282 15.79 -12.69 4.30
CA GLY A 282 15.81 -13.66 5.39
C GLY A 282 14.69 -13.46 6.41
N GLY A 283 14.31 -12.21 6.72
CA GLY A 283 13.20 -11.93 7.62
C GLY A 283 11.82 -12.22 7.03
N VAL A 284 11.64 -12.04 5.72
CA VAL A 284 10.38 -12.29 5.02
C VAL A 284 10.15 -13.77 4.77
N PHE A 285 11.21 -14.52 4.44
CA PHE A 285 11.18 -15.97 4.18
C PHE A 285 11.86 -16.76 5.29
N ALA A 286 11.68 -16.35 6.55
CA ALA A 286 12.33 -16.97 7.70
C ALA A 286 11.97 -18.46 7.88
N ASP A 287 10.81 -18.88 7.39
CA ASP A 287 10.32 -20.26 7.37
C ASP A 287 10.61 -20.98 6.03
N GLY A 288 11.51 -20.44 5.21
CA GLY A 288 11.82 -20.96 3.88
C GLY A 288 10.69 -20.78 2.85
N GLY A 289 9.62 -20.04 3.19
CA GLY A 289 8.44 -19.85 2.35
C GLY A 289 7.33 -20.87 2.61
N ALA A 290 7.43 -21.70 3.65
CA ALA A 290 6.43 -22.73 3.95
C ALA A 290 5.00 -22.15 4.10
N THR A 291 4.84 -21.09 4.90
CA THR A 291 3.54 -20.42 5.10
C THR A 291 3.01 -19.82 3.80
N PHE A 292 3.89 -19.32 2.94
CA PHE A 292 3.51 -18.77 1.64
C PHE A 292 2.99 -19.89 0.71
N LEU A 293 3.72 -21.01 0.63
CA LEU A 293 3.38 -22.14 -0.22
C LEU A 293 2.10 -22.86 0.23
N GLU A 294 1.90 -23.02 1.54
CA GLU A 294 0.67 -23.58 2.11
C GLU A 294 -0.57 -22.82 1.62
N LYS A 295 -0.48 -21.49 1.46
CA LYS A 295 -1.61 -20.69 0.98
C LYS A 295 -1.92 -20.85 -0.50
N LEU A 296 -0.99 -21.40 -1.27
CA LEU A 296 -1.16 -21.71 -2.68
C LEU A 296 -1.50 -23.18 -2.95
N GLU A 297 -1.60 -24.02 -1.90
CA GLU A 297 -1.93 -25.43 -2.06
C GLU A 297 -3.34 -25.59 -2.66
N GLY A 298 -3.42 -26.26 -3.82
CA GLY A 298 -4.66 -26.43 -4.58
C GLY A 298 -5.14 -25.18 -5.32
N ASP A 299 -4.39 -24.06 -5.27
CA ASP A 299 -4.74 -22.81 -5.95
C ASP A 299 -4.06 -22.69 -7.33
N ILE A 300 -4.61 -21.85 -8.20
CA ILE A 300 -3.99 -21.46 -9.46
C ILE A 300 -2.87 -20.46 -9.14
N VAL A 301 -1.65 -20.71 -9.61
CA VAL A 301 -0.53 -19.77 -9.40
C VAL A 301 -0.50 -18.74 -10.52
N ASP A 302 -0.80 -17.47 -10.19
CA ASP A 302 -0.75 -16.35 -11.13
C ASP A 302 0.66 -16.16 -11.71
N PRO A 303 0.80 -15.86 -13.02
CA PRO A 303 2.10 -15.63 -13.65
C PRO A 303 2.98 -14.61 -12.93
N CYS A 304 2.40 -13.63 -12.21
CA CYS A 304 3.15 -12.59 -11.51
C CYS A 304 3.94 -13.07 -10.29
N ILE A 305 3.59 -14.24 -9.73
CA ILE A 305 4.31 -14.85 -8.60
C ILE A 305 4.96 -16.19 -8.95
N LYS A 306 4.65 -16.76 -10.12
CA LYS A 306 5.10 -18.11 -10.54
C LYS A 306 6.61 -18.36 -10.39
N LYS A 307 7.45 -17.41 -10.82
CA LYS A 307 8.92 -17.56 -10.71
C LYS A 307 9.38 -17.68 -9.26
N MET A 308 8.81 -16.86 -8.39
CA MET A 308 9.12 -16.89 -6.96
C MET A 308 8.62 -18.17 -6.32
N THR A 309 7.37 -18.57 -6.60
CA THR A 309 6.80 -19.84 -6.12
C THR A 309 7.68 -21.03 -6.51
N ASN A 310 8.10 -21.12 -7.78
CA ASN A 310 9.00 -22.18 -8.24
C ASN A 310 10.32 -22.22 -7.48
N MET A 311 10.91 -21.07 -7.16
CA MET A 311 12.15 -20.98 -6.37
C MET A 311 11.93 -21.47 -4.93
N LEU A 312 10.81 -21.10 -4.30
CA LEU A 312 10.49 -21.49 -2.93
C LEU A 312 10.20 -22.99 -2.80
N CYS A 313 9.64 -23.62 -3.82
CA CYS A 313 9.38 -25.07 -3.85
C CYS A 313 10.65 -25.94 -3.94
N LEU A 314 11.83 -25.37 -4.24
CA LEU A 314 13.06 -26.15 -4.32
C LEU A 314 13.45 -26.69 -2.93
N PRO A 315 13.98 -27.93 -2.83
CA PRO A 315 14.56 -28.42 -1.58
C PRO A 315 15.71 -27.53 -1.09
N ASP A 316 15.87 -27.37 0.22
CA ASP A 316 16.87 -26.45 0.78
C ASP A 316 18.31 -26.81 0.41
N ALA A 317 18.62 -28.10 0.29
CA ALA A 317 19.92 -28.56 -0.21
C ALA A 317 20.19 -28.08 -1.64
N LEU A 318 19.17 -28.08 -2.51
CA LEU A 318 19.28 -27.60 -3.89
C LEU A 318 19.37 -26.07 -3.92
N LYS A 319 18.61 -25.35 -3.09
CA LYS A 319 18.74 -23.90 -2.93
C LYS A 319 20.18 -23.54 -2.51
N GLY A 320 20.74 -24.26 -1.53
CA GLY A 320 22.12 -24.08 -1.07
C GLY A 320 23.15 -24.34 -2.17
N PHE A 321 23.00 -25.44 -2.92
CA PHE A 321 23.86 -25.75 -4.05
C PHE A 321 23.81 -24.67 -5.14
N LEU A 322 22.60 -24.24 -5.54
CA LEU A 322 22.42 -23.17 -6.52
C LEU A 322 23.01 -21.85 -6.02
N ALA A 323 22.85 -21.51 -4.74
CA ALA A 323 23.44 -20.31 -4.15
C ALA A 323 24.98 -20.34 -4.17
N CYS A 324 25.61 -21.52 -4.04
CA CYS A 324 27.06 -21.66 -4.18
C CYS A 324 27.53 -21.46 -5.63
N ILE A 325 26.77 -21.94 -6.61
CA ILE A 325 27.12 -21.82 -8.04
C ILE A 325 26.89 -20.40 -8.55
N LEU A 326 25.78 -19.76 -8.18
CA LEU A 326 25.38 -18.44 -8.65
C LEU A 326 26.08 -17.28 -7.91
N LYS A 327 26.91 -17.59 -6.91
CA LYS A 327 27.79 -16.61 -6.23
C LYS A 327 29.01 -16.20 -7.08
N TYR A 328 29.12 -16.73 -8.30
CA TYR A 328 30.10 -16.42 -9.34
C TYR A 328 29.39 -16.06 -10.64
#